data_AF-A0A0D6LB52-F1
#
_entry.id   AF-A0A0D6LB52-F1
#
_cell.length_a   1.000
_cell.length_b   1.000
_cell.length_c   1.000
_cell.angle_alpha   90.00
_cell.angle_beta   90.00
_cell.angle_gamma   90.00
#
_symmetry.space_group_name_H-M   'P 1'
#
loop_
_entity.id
_entity.type
_entity.pdbx_description
1 polymer ?
#
loop_
_entity_poly.entity_id
_entity_poly.type
_entity_poly.pdbx_seq_one_letter_code
_entity_poly.pdbx_strand_id
1 'polypeptide(L)'
;MVMELLGPSLEDLFNFCQRKFSLKTVLLLADQMITRIEYIHERDYIHRDIKPDNFLMGLGKRGNLVYIIDFGLAKKYRDSRSQHIPYRENKNLTGTARYASVNTHRGIEAFATYLRYSRTLGFEDTPDYGHLRQLFRNLFHRQGLRYDYLFDWNLLKFVVRIRDKSL
;
A
#
# COMPACT_ATOMS: atom_id res chain seq x y z
N MET A 1 23.89 -2.36 -7.98
CA MET A 1 23.27 -1.50 -6.94
C MET A 1 23.24 -2.31 -5.66
N VAL A 2 23.85 -1.83 -4.57
CA VAL A 2 23.75 -2.46 -3.25
C VAL A 2 22.70 -1.68 -2.46
N MET A 3 21.79 -2.40 -1.79
CA MET A 3 20.62 -1.82 -1.11
C MET A 3 20.41 -2.48 0.26
N GLU A 4 19.72 -1.78 1.17
CA GLU A 4 19.36 -2.30 2.49
C GLU A 4 18.54 -3.58 2.35
N LEU A 5 18.90 -4.62 3.12
CA LEU A 5 18.14 -5.86 3.16
C LEU A 5 16.83 -5.63 3.93
N LEU A 6 15.71 -5.92 3.28
CA LEU A 6 14.37 -5.84 3.86
C LEU A 6 13.78 -7.23 4.10
N GLY A 7 12.61 -7.26 4.74
CA GLY A 7 11.83 -8.45 4.96
C GLY A 7 10.99 -8.86 3.74
N PRO A 8 10.05 -9.80 3.92
CA PRO A 8 9.22 -10.32 2.82
C PRO A 8 8.32 -9.25 2.22
N SER A 9 7.94 -9.45 0.95
CA SER A 9 6.97 -8.60 0.27
C SER A 9 5.55 -8.82 0.78
N LEU A 10 4.63 -7.91 0.46
CA LEU A 10 3.22 -8.11 0.80
C LEU A 10 2.60 -9.28 0.01
N GLU A 11 3.09 -9.61 -1.19
CA GLU A 11 2.64 -10.82 -1.91
C GLU A 11 3.10 -12.10 -1.20
N ASP A 12 4.35 -12.15 -0.73
CA ASP A 12 4.86 -13.28 0.07
C ASP A 12 4.05 -13.47 1.35
N LEU A 13 3.78 -12.38 2.06
CA LEU A 13 2.99 -12.41 3.29
C LEU A 13 1.53 -12.76 3.03
N PHE A 14 0.97 -12.34 1.89
CA PHE A 14 -0.38 -12.71 1.49
C PHE A 14 -0.48 -14.21 1.22
N ASN A 15 0.51 -14.78 0.52
CA ASN A 15 0.59 -16.23 0.31
C ASN A 15 0.79 -16.98 1.63
N PHE A 16 1.65 -16.49 2.52
CA PHE A 16 1.84 -17.05 3.87
C PHE A 16 0.54 -17.06 4.69
N CYS A 17 -0.27 -16.01 4.58
CA CYS A 17 -1.58 -15.91 5.21
C CYS A 17 -2.71 -16.61 4.42
N GLN A 18 -2.38 -17.63 3.61
CA GLN A 18 -3.35 -18.41 2.82
C GLN A 18 -4.21 -17.54 1.89
N ARG A 19 -3.60 -16.50 1.32
CA ARG A 19 -4.22 -15.54 0.38
C ARG A 19 -5.46 -14.86 0.98
N LYS A 20 -5.43 -14.60 2.29
CA LYS A 20 -6.45 -13.83 3.00
C LYS A 20 -5.80 -12.94 4.04
N PHE A 21 -6.13 -11.66 3.99
CA PHE A 21 -5.87 -10.74 5.08
C PHE A 21 -7.17 -10.36 5.79
N SER A 22 -7.07 -10.17 7.10
CA SER A 22 -8.12 -9.56 7.90
C SER A 22 -8.30 -8.09 7.52
N LEU A 23 -9.49 -7.55 7.79
CA LEU A 23 -9.75 -6.12 7.59
C LEU A 23 -8.74 -5.26 8.36
N LYS A 24 -8.37 -5.66 9.59
CA LYS A 24 -7.36 -4.98 10.40
C LYS A 24 -6.02 -4.86 9.66
N THR A 25 -5.50 -5.97 9.15
CA THR A 25 -4.24 -6.00 8.40
C THR A 25 -4.31 -5.11 7.16
N VAL A 26 -5.40 -5.21 6.39
CA VAL A 26 -5.60 -4.37 5.19
C VAL A 26 -5.59 -2.88 5.53
N LEU A 27 -6.27 -2.46 6.59
CA LEU A 27 -6.35 -1.05 6.98
C LEU A 27 -5.03 -0.52 7.54
N LEU A 28 -4.29 -1.30 8.33
CA LEU A 28 -2.95 -0.94 8.81
C LEU A 28 -1.97 -0.75 7.65
N LEU A 29 -2.04 -1.63 6.64
CA LEU A 29 -1.23 -1.54 5.43
C LEU A 29 -1.62 -0.32 4.58
N ALA A 30 -2.92 -0.09 4.35
CA ALA A 30 -3.41 1.01 3.53
C ALA A 30 -2.91 2.38 4.04
N ASP A 31 -2.94 2.61 5.36
CA ASP A 31 -2.46 3.86 5.95
C ASP A 31 -0.98 4.13 5.63
N GLN A 32 -0.14 3.11 5.78
CA GLN A 32 1.29 3.23 5.47
C GLN A 32 1.56 3.34 3.97
N MET A 33 0.87 2.55 3.14
CA MET A 33 1.06 2.57 1.68
C MET A 33 0.70 3.92 1.07
N ILE A 34 -0.42 4.53 1.49
CA ILE A 34 -0.81 5.89 1.05
C ILE A 34 0.27 6.90 1.47
N THR A 35 0.79 6.80 2.69
CA THR A 35 1.88 7.65 3.18
C THR A 35 3.16 7.49 2.35
N ARG A 36 3.49 6.27 1.88
CA ARG A 36 4.65 6.06 0.99
C ARG A 36 4.45 6.69 -0.38
N ILE A 37 3.25 6.58 -0.93
CA ILE A 37 2.92 7.18 -2.23
C ILE A 37 2.98 8.71 -2.15
N GLU A 38 2.37 9.30 -1.11
CA GLU A 38 2.45 10.74 -0.83
C GLU A 38 3.90 11.22 -0.77
N TYR A 39 4.75 10.54 0.01
CA TYR A 39 6.16 10.89 0.15
C TYR A 39 6.95 10.88 -1.17
N ILE A 40 6.62 9.96 -2.09
CA ILE A 40 7.22 9.91 -3.43
C ILE A 40 6.73 11.09 -4.27
N HIS A 41 5.45 11.40 -4.19
CA HIS A 41 4.83 12.50 -4.93
C HIS A 41 5.32 13.87 -4.44
N GLU A 42 5.58 14.04 -3.14
CA GLU A 42 6.25 15.21 -2.54
C GLU A 42 7.68 15.43 -3.06
N ARG A 43 8.30 14.43 -3.68
CA ARG A 43 9.62 14.50 -4.32
C ARG A 43 9.54 14.65 -5.83
N ASP A 44 8.37 15.01 -6.35
CA ASP A 44 8.09 15.23 -7.77
C ASP A 44 8.15 13.95 -8.63
N TYR A 45 8.09 12.76 -8.04
CA TYR A 45 8.06 11.49 -8.78
C TYR A 45 6.70 10.80 -8.68
N ILE A 46 6.37 10.02 -9.70
CA ILE A 46 5.32 8.99 -9.67
C ILE A 46 6.00 7.62 -9.79
N HIS A 47 5.56 6.65 -8.99
CA HIS A 47 6.18 5.31 -8.97
C HIS A 47 5.87 4.49 -10.23
N ARG A 48 4.62 4.57 -10.73
CA ARG A 48 4.06 3.85 -11.89
C ARG A 48 4.01 2.32 -11.81
N ASP A 49 4.62 1.68 -10.81
CA ASP A 49 4.50 0.22 -10.59
C ASP A 49 4.04 -0.13 -9.16
N ILE A 50 2.83 0.30 -8.81
CA ILE A 50 2.23 0.03 -7.48
C ILE A 50 1.63 -1.38 -7.49
N LYS A 51 2.27 -2.32 -6.78
CA LYS A 51 1.82 -3.72 -6.64
C LYS A 51 2.34 -4.33 -5.33
N PRO A 52 1.72 -5.39 -4.78
CA PRO A 52 2.11 -6.00 -3.50
C PRO A 52 3.58 -6.44 -3.44
N ASP A 53 4.16 -6.89 -4.56
CA ASP A 53 5.57 -7.27 -4.67
C ASP A 53 6.53 -6.13 -4.38
N ASN A 54 6.14 -4.88 -4.69
CA ASN A 54 6.97 -3.69 -4.50
C ASN A 54 6.80 -3.06 -3.12
N PHE A 55 6.00 -3.68 -2.23
CA PHE A 55 5.90 -3.27 -0.83
C PHE A 55 6.48 -4.36 0.06
N LEU A 56 7.50 -4.02 0.84
CA LEU A 56 8.20 -4.96 1.72
C LEU A 56 8.08 -4.53 3.18
N MET A 57 8.05 -5.49 4.10
CA MET A 57 8.17 -5.17 5.53
C MET A 57 9.64 -4.95 5.91
N GLY A 58 9.90 -4.11 6.91
CA GLY A 58 11.23 -4.00 7.50
C GLY A 58 11.65 -5.26 8.27
N LEU A 59 12.89 -5.26 8.75
CA LEU A 59 13.44 -6.32 9.61
C LEU A 59 13.58 -5.86 11.06
N GLY A 60 13.58 -6.82 11.99
CA GLY A 60 13.82 -6.58 13.42
C GLY A 60 12.90 -5.50 14.01
N LYS A 61 13.50 -4.45 14.59
CA LYS A 61 12.77 -3.31 15.20
C LYS A 61 11.93 -2.51 14.19
N ARG A 62 12.21 -2.64 12.88
CA ARG A 62 11.44 -2.00 11.80
C ARG A 62 10.41 -2.95 11.18
N GLY A 63 10.15 -4.11 11.79
CA GLY A 63 9.25 -5.14 11.26
C GLY A 63 7.79 -4.74 11.12
N ASN A 64 7.38 -3.62 11.71
CA ASN A 64 6.06 -3.02 11.56
C ASN A 64 5.98 -1.92 10.47
N LEU A 65 7.11 -1.56 9.87
CA LEU A 65 7.20 -0.53 8.83
C LEU A 65 7.08 -1.16 7.44
N VAL A 66 6.19 -0.61 6.63
CA VAL A 66 6.09 -0.91 5.20
C VAL A 66 7.07 -0.03 4.43
N TYR A 67 7.82 -0.62 3.51
CA TYR A 67 8.72 0.02 2.57
C TYR A 67 8.15 -0.10 1.16
N ILE A 68 8.51 0.84 0.28
CA ILE A 68 8.26 0.74 -1.16
C ILE A 68 9.61 0.64 -1.87
N ILE A 69 9.70 -0.26 -2.84
CA ILE A 69 10.91 -0.54 -3.62
C ILE A 69 10.63 -0.48 -5.12
N ASP A 70 11.69 -0.63 -5.92
CA ASP A 70 11.65 -0.71 -7.38
C ASP A 70 11.14 0.57 -8.08
N PHE A 71 12.03 1.56 -8.11
CA PHE A 71 11.84 2.81 -8.84
C PHE A 71 12.25 2.69 -10.32
N GLY A 72 12.44 1.48 -10.87
CA GLY A 72 12.88 1.28 -12.26
C GLY A 72 11.89 1.86 -13.29
N LEU A 73 10.61 1.91 -12.94
CA LEU A 73 9.56 2.55 -13.74
C LEU A 73 9.16 3.94 -13.22
N ALA A 74 9.82 4.48 -12.19
CA ALA A 74 9.46 5.79 -11.67
C ALA A 74 9.67 6.90 -12.73
N LYS A 75 8.93 7.99 -12.61
CA LYS A 75 9.06 9.13 -13.52
C LYS A 75 8.82 10.45 -12.80
N LYS A 76 9.64 11.45 -13.11
CA LYS A 76 9.39 12.81 -12.63
C LYS A 76 8.12 13.39 -13.28
N TYR A 77 7.17 13.86 -12.48
CA TYR A 77 5.88 14.39 -12.94
C TYR A 77 5.73 15.91 -12.72
N ARG A 78 6.58 16.51 -11.88
CA ARG A 78 6.70 17.95 -11.72
C ARG A 78 8.14 18.41 -11.94
N ASP A 79 8.34 19.63 -12.41
CA ASP A 79 9.68 20.22 -12.51
C ASP A 79 10.11 20.94 -11.21
N SER A 80 11.29 21.56 -11.19
CA SER A 80 11.78 22.32 -10.01
C SER A 80 10.96 23.56 -9.68
N ARG A 81 10.00 23.95 -10.54
CA ARG A 81 9.07 25.06 -10.34
C ARG A 81 7.66 24.55 -10.03
N SER A 82 7.53 23.26 -9.70
CA SER A 82 6.27 22.57 -9.44
C SER A 82 5.29 22.55 -10.63
N GLN A 83 5.77 22.77 -11.86
CA GLN A 83 4.94 22.66 -13.06
C GLN A 83 4.76 21.20 -13.44
N HIS A 84 3.50 20.80 -13.65
CA HIS A 84 3.15 19.44 -14.04
C HIS A 84 3.60 19.12 -15.47
N ILE A 85 3.97 17.86 -15.73
CA ILE A 85 4.23 17.39 -17.10
C ILE A 85 2.97 17.57 -17.96
N PRO A 86 3.09 17.89 -19.26
CA PRO A 86 1.92 18.04 -20.11
C PRO A 86 1.24 16.69 -20.36
N TYR A 87 -0.09 16.72 -20.52
CA TYR A 87 -0.87 15.56 -20.92
C TYR A 87 -0.41 15.05 -22.30
N ARG A 88 -0.36 13.72 -22.46
CA ARG A 88 0.01 13.06 -23.72
C ARG A 88 -0.78 11.78 -23.90
N GLU A 89 -1.41 11.62 -25.06
CA GLU A 89 -2.10 10.40 -25.50
C GLU A 89 -1.11 9.38 -26.08
N ASN A 90 -1.57 8.13 -26.31
CA ASN A 90 -0.81 7.05 -26.97
C ASN A 90 0.50 6.62 -26.28
N LYS A 91 0.54 6.60 -24.94
CA LYS A 91 1.65 5.95 -24.23
C LYS A 91 1.44 4.46 -24.11
N ASN A 92 2.54 3.71 -24.22
CA ASN A 92 2.56 2.28 -23.90
C ASN A 92 2.04 2.07 -22.48
N LEU A 93 1.16 1.08 -22.31
CA LEU A 93 0.64 0.68 -21.01
C LEU A 93 1.83 0.27 -20.12
N THR A 94 2.03 0.96 -19.00
CA THR A 94 3.03 0.61 -17.99
C THR A 94 2.32 0.22 -16.70
N GLY A 95 2.71 -0.90 -16.09
CA GLY A 95 2.12 -1.43 -14.86
C GLY A 95 1.28 -2.69 -15.06
N THR A 96 0.93 -3.37 -13.95
CA THR A 96 0.19 -4.65 -13.97
C THR A 96 -1.32 -4.42 -13.90
N ALA A 97 -2.08 -4.92 -14.89
CA ALA A 97 -3.51 -4.67 -15.06
C ALA A 97 -4.47 -5.42 -14.08
N ARG A 98 -4.01 -5.85 -12.89
CA ARG A 98 -4.69 -6.91 -12.12
C ARG A 98 -5.40 -6.49 -10.82
N TYR A 99 -5.76 -5.22 -10.62
CA TYR A 99 -6.35 -4.79 -9.34
C TYR A 99 -7.65 -3.98 -9.48
N ALA A 100 -8.72 -4.62 -9.95
CA ALA A 100 -10.10 -4.18 -9.72
C ALA A 100 -10.73 -5.09 -8.64
N SER A 101 -10.90 -4.57 -7.42
CA SER A 101 -10.99 -5.41 -6.21
C SER A 101 -12.39 -5.97 -5.90
N VAL A 102 -12.41 -7.24 -5.52
CA VAL A 102 -13.54 -8.00 -4.94
C VAL A 102 -14.18 -7.32 -3.69
N ASN A 103 -13.48 -6.40 -3.00
CA ASN A 103 -14.01 -5.72 -1.81
C ASN A 103 -15.05 -4.62 -2.10
N THR A 104 -15.07 -4.05 -3.32
CA THR A 104 -16.18 -3.19 -3.75
C THR A 104 -17.50 -3.96 -3.76
N HIS A 105 -17.46 -5.26 -4.06
CA HIS A 105 -18.63 -6.13 -4.04
C HIS A 105 -19.11 -6.53 -2.63
N ARG A 106 -18.33 -6.28 -1.57
CA ARG A 106 -18.71 -6.57 -0.18
C ARG A 106 -19.35 -5.37 0.55
N GLY A 107 -19.58 -4.25 -0.15
CA GLY A 107 -20.34 -3.11 0.38
C GLY A 107 -19.60 -2.23 1.40
N ILE A 108 -18.29 -2.38 1.57
CA ILE A 108 -17.53 -1.50 2.47
C ILE A 108 -17.29 -0.16 1.76
N GLU A 109 -18.09 0.84 2.15
CA GLU A 109 -18.14 2.16 1.54
C GLU A 109 -16.76 2.82 1.41
N ALA A 110 -15.88 2.71 2.42
CA ALA A 110 -14.56 3.34 2.41
C ALA A 110 -13.70 2.93 1.20
N PHE A 111 -13.71 1.64 0.82
CA PHE A 111 -12.94 1.17 -0.35
C PHE A 111 -13.57 1.66 -1.66
N ALA A 112 -14.90 1.68 -1.75
CA ALA A 112 -15.60 2.21 -2.92
C ALA A 112 -15.35 3.72 -3.08
N THR A 113 -15.41 4.48 -1.98
CA THR A 113 -15.11 5.92 -1.94
C THR A 113 -13.65 6.18 -2.35
N TYR A 114 -12.69 5.43 -1.83
CA TYR A 114 -11.28 5.53 -2.23
C TYR A 114 -11.09 5.31 -3.75
N LEU A 115 -11.70 4.26 -4.30
CA LEU A 115 -11.60 3.95 -5.74
C LEU A 115 -12.31 4.99 -6.61
N ARG A 116 -13.48 5.48 -6.19
CA ARG A 116 -14.18 6.57 -6.89
C ARG A 116 -13.34 7.83 -6.90
N TYR A 117 -12.86 8.26 -5.73
CA TYR A 117 -12.00 9.43 -5.61
C TYR A 117 -10.76 9.33 -6.51
N SER A 118 -10.06 8.18 -6.47
CA SER A 118 -8.87 7.96 -7.27
C SER A 118 -9.14 8.03 -8.78
N ARG A 119 -10.36 7.68 -9.22
CA ARG A 119 -10.80 7.73 -10.62
C ARG A 119 -11.30 9.11 -11.05
N THR A 120 -11.70 9.97 -10.12
CA THR A 120 -12.19 11.32 -10.42
C THR A 120 -11.11 12.39 -10.44
N LEU A 121 -9.90 12.06 -9.99
CA LEU A 121 -8.76 12.98 -10.04
C LEU A 121 -8.44 13.37 -11.49
N GLY A 122 -8.36 14.67 -11.73
CA GLY A 122 -7.79 15.24 -12.94
C GLY A 122 -6.29 14.93 -13.07
N PHE A 123 -5.77 15.05 -14.29
CA PHE A 123 -4.37 14.70 -14.58
C PHE A 123 -3.34 15.52 -13.78
N GLU A 124 -3.66 16.78 -13.46
CA GLU A 124 -2.76 17.70 -12.74
C GLU A 124 -3.12 17.85 -11.26
N ASP A 125 -4.20 17.20 -10.82
CA ASP A 125 -4.70 17.33 -9.45
C ASP A 125 -3.67 16.81 -8.44
N THR A 126 -3.63 17.45 -7.27
CA THR A 126 -2.92 16.90 -6.12
C THR A 126 -3.91 16.07 -5.31
N PRO A 127 -3.71 14.75 -5.15
CA PRO A 127 -4.58 13.94 -4.30
C PRO A 127 -4.57 14.43 -2.85
N ASP A 128 -5.72 14.41 -2.20
CA ASP A 128 -5.88 14.65 -0.77
C ASP A 128 -5.60 13.35 0.00
N TYR A 129 -4.31 13.05 0.20
CA TYR A 129 -3.88 11.85 0.91
C TYR A 129 -4.34 11.85 2.37
N GLY A 130 -4.51 13.03 2.99
CA GLY A 130 -5.04 13.19 4.33
C GLY A 130 -6.46 12.64 4.43
N HIS A 131 -7.34 13.07 3.52
CA HIS A 131 -8.69 12.54 3.40
C HIS A 131 -8.71 11.04 3.15
N LEU A 132 -7.90 10.55 2.20
CA LEU A 132 -7.83 9.12 1.87
C LEU A 132 -7.42 8.24 3.06
N ARG A 133 -6.41 8.67 3.84
CA ARG A 133 -6.06 7.99 5.08
C ARG A 133 -7.18 8.07 6.10
N GLN A 134 -7.82 9.22 6.24
CA GLN A 134 -8.89 9.42 7.22
C GLN A 134 -10.11 8.51 6.95
N LEU A 135 -10.42 8.20 5.69
CA LEU A 135 -11.45 7.20 5.34
C LEU A 135 -11.17 5.85 6.01
N PHE A 136 -9.94 5.35 5.88
CA PHE A 136 -9.54 4.05 6.44
C PHE A 136 -9.36 4.12 7.96
N ARG A 137 -8.82 5.21 8.52
CA ARG A 137 -8.70 5.41 9.97
C ARG A 137 -10.07 5.44 10.64
N ASN A 138 -11.03 6.17 10.06
CA ASN A 138 -12.40 6.20 10.55
C ASN A 138 -13.04 4.81 10.55
N LEU A 139 -12.89 4.06 9.46
CA LEU A 139 -13.37 2.68 9.40
C LEU A 139 -12.69 1.80 10.47
N PHE A 140 -11.38 1.95 10.66
CA PHE A 140 -10.62 1.22 11.68
C PHE A 140 -11.18 1.45 13.09
N HIS A 141 -11.44 2.71 13.44
CA HIS A 141 -12.03 3.09 14.73
C HIS A 141 -13.47 2.58 14.89
N ARG A 142 -14.31 2.70 13.85
CA ARG A 142 -15.70 2.19 13.89
C ARG A 142 -15.78 0.68 14.10
N GLN A 143 -14.77 -0.06 13.61
CA GLN A 143 -14.65 -1.50 13.82
C GLN A 143 -14.07 -1.89 15.19
N GLY A 144 -13.78 -0.91 16.07
CA GLY A 144 -13.21 -1.16 17.39
C GLY A 144 -11.79 -1.75 17.36
N LEU A 145 -11.07 -1.60 16.25
CA LEU A 145 -9.74 -2.17 16.07
C LEU A 145 -8.68 -1.34 16.80
N ARG A 146 -7.60 -2.00 17.22
CA ARG A 146 -6.47 -1.37 17.94
C ARG A 146 -5.26 -1.18 17.05
N TYR A 147 -4.65 0.01 17.10
CA TYR A 147 -3.38 0.34 16.42
C TYR A 147 -2.18 -0.20 17.22
N ASP A 148 -2.06 -1.52 17.25
CA ASP A 148 -0.99 -2.26 17.94
C ASP A 148 0.09 -2.78 16.98
N TYR A 149 -0.06 -2.51 15.67
CA TYR A 149 0.79 -3.03 14.59
C TYR A 149 0.89 -4.56 14.56
N LEU A 150 -0.12 -5.26 15.08
CA LEU A 150 -0.26 -6.71 14.94
C LEU A 150 -0.98 -7.04 13.65
N PHE A 151 -0.22 -7.52 12.68
CA PHE A 151 -0.70 -8.05 11.40
C PHE A 151 -0.96 -9.57 11.50
N ASP A 152 -1.69 -10.12 10.54
CA ASP A 152 -2.09 -11.53 10.54
C ASP A 152 -0.89 -12.49 10.63
N TRP A 153 0.20 -12.17 9.92
CA TRP A 153 1.41 -12.98 9.93
C TRP A 153 2.13 -12.97 11.29
N ASN A 154 1.93 -11.95 12.14
CA ASN A 154 2.51 -11.94 13.48
C ASN A 154 1.87 -13.03 14.35
N LEU A 155 0.55 -13.21 14.22
CA LEU A 155 -0.20 -14.24 14.94
C LEU A 155 0.15 -15.63 14.42
N LEU A 156 0.22 -15.82 13.10
CA LEU A 156 0.58 -17.12 12.51
C LEU A 156 2.00 -17.56 12.90
N LYS A 157 2.98 -16.66 12.88
CA LYS A 157 4.35 -16.98 13.32
C LYS A 157 4.40 -17.40 14.79
N PHE A 158 3.58 -16.78 15.64
CA PHE A 158 3.47 -17.15 17.04
C PHE A 158 2.89 -18.57 17.21
N VAL A 159 1.82 -18.90 16.49
CA VAL A 159 1.19 -20.23 16.52
C VAL A 159 2.14 -21.32 16.00
N VAL A 160 2.83 -21.08 14.88
CA VAL A 160 3.82 -22.03 14.32
C VAL A 160 4.94 -22.28 15.33
N ARG A 161 5.48 -21.23 15.94
CA ARG A 161 6.56 -21.37 16.93
C ARG A 161 6.14 -22.13 18.19
N ILE A 162 4.87 -22.07 18.60
CA ILE A 162 4.36 -22.89 19.70
C ILE A 162 4.31 -24.37 19.30
N ARG A 163 3.78 -24.67 18.10
CA ARG A 163 3.68 -26.05 17.61
C ARG A 163 5.06 -26.72 17.50
N ASP A 164 6.05 -26.01 16.98
CA ASP A 164 7.42 -26.53 16.83
C ASP A 164 8.14 -26.73 18.16
N LYS A 165 7.69 -26.09 19.25
CA LYS A 165 8.24 -26.29 20.61
C LYS A 165 7.54 -27.40 21.39
N SER A 166 6.40 -27.90 20.89
CA SER A 166 5.62 -28.98 21.50
C SER A 166 5.87 -30.36 20.89
N LEU A 167 6.85 -30.45 19.99
CA LEU A 167 7.42 -31.66 19.39
C LEU A 167 8.88 -31.80 19.84
#